data_AF-A0A9D8K6V4-F1
#
_entry.id   AF-A0A9D8K6V4-F1
#
_cell.length_a   1.000
_cell.length_b   1.000
_cell.length_c   1.000
_cell.angle_alpha   90.00
_cell.angle_beta   90.00
_cell.angle_gamma   90.00
#
_symmetry.space_group_name_H-M   'P 1'
#
loop_
_entity.id
_entity.type
_entity.pdbx_description
1 polymer ?
#
loop_
_entity_poly.entity_id
_entity_poly.type
_entity_poly.pdbx_seq_one_letter_code
_entity_poly.pdbx_strand_id
1 'polypeptide(L)'
;NLTGDSRQDLYGHLAELLIDRLRSDLQLGTRREQALAEGWLALGISRATLKGPTMAALYGGSWIGLVDLLAIQLQEACPKRIAQWQRENVQPARYLARHLKTIFAEELRSVHQLDAWLRSTSQQVLRLGKHLEWTTPAGMLVRLGQAHDAHSPVVSLTAGTRRWRQVSDRAEEGELSARATNASLMPNVVHAFDGSFCQQMVNMAAERRVPLLTNHDCFATIPAHADWLHRNLLEQVQVVFRTDHLARMAAEIAGAAGLPGLSPPVTAGTLDPGRVGENPEHFR
;
A
#
# COMPACT_ATOMS: atom_id res chain seq x y z
N ASN A 1 -1.65 10.24 -15.08
CA ASN A 1 -0.71 9.37 -15.82
C ASN A 1 -1.35 8.15 -16.44
N LEU A 2 -2.53 7.66 -16.02
CA LEU A 2 -3.19 6.56 -16.74
C LEU A 2 -3.76 7.02 -18.10
N THR A 3 -4.22 8.26 -18.18
CA THR A 3 -4.77 8.91 -19.37
C THR A 3 -4.14 10.31 -19.55
N GLY A 4 -4.42 10.98 -20.67
CA GLY A 4 -3.90 12.32 -20.99
C GLY A 4 -2.54 12.29 -21.69
N ASP A 5 -1.86 13.43 -21.76
CA ASP A 5 -0.61 13.63 -22.53
C ASP A 5 0.56 14.20 -21.70
N SER A 6 0.31 14.51 -20.43
CA SER A 6 1.26 15.15 -19.53
C SER A 6 1.52 14.32 -18.29
N ARG A 7 2.75 14.47 -17.77
CA ARG A 7 3.16 13.88 -16.50
C ARG A 7 2.48 14.61 -15.34
N GLN A 8 1.85 13.84 -14.47
CA GLN A 8 1.25 14.28 -13.22
C GLN A 8 2.10 13.79 -12.05
N ASP A 9 2.34 14.67 -11.08
CA ASP A 9 3.08 14.35 -9.86
C ASP A 9 2.15 14.35 -8.65
N LEU A 10 1.66 13.16 -8.29
CA LEU A 10 0.75 12.97 -7.15
C LEU A 10 1.34 13.54 -5.86
N TYR A 11 2.63 13.33 -5.60
CA TYR A 11 3.26 13.78 -4.36
C TYR A 11 3.38 15.31 -4.28
N GLY A 12 3.73 15.96 -5.39
CA GLY A 12 3.75 17.41 -5.51
C GLY A 12 2.36 18.01 -5.30
N HIS A 13 1.35 17.44 -5.95
CA HIS A 13 -0.04 17.87 -5.77
C HIS A 13 -0.51 17.76 -4.31
N LEU A 14 -0.25 16.63 -3.66
CA LEU A 14 -0.59 16.44 -2.24
C LEU A 14 0.18 17.40 -1.31
N ALA A 15 1.42 17.76 -1.67
CA ALA A 15 2.21 18.73 -0.95
C ALA A 15 1.61 20.14 -1.04
N GLU A 16 1.13 20.55 -2.22
CA GLU A 16 0.45 21.83 -2.43
C GLU A 16 -0.84 21.92 -1.60
N LEU A 17 -1.69 20.89 -1.65
CA LEU A 17 -2.90 20.82 -0.83
C LEU A 17 -2.60 20.91 0.67
N LEU A 18 -1.51 20.29 1.11
CA LEU A 18 -1.07 20.35 2.50
C LEU A 18 -0.60 21.76 2.87
N ILE A 19 0.21 22.41 2.02
CA ILE A 19 0.67 23.77 2.22
C ILE A 19 -0.52 24.73 2.36
N ASP A 20 -1.53 24.61 1.51
CA ASP A 20 -2.71 25.47 1.56
C ASP A 20 -3.51 25.28 2.86
N ARG A 21 -3.65 24.04 3.34
CA ARG A 21 -4.25 23.78 4.66
C ARG A 21 -3.42 24.38 5.80
N LEU A 22 -2.09 24.28 5.75
CA LEU A 22 -1.22 24.88 6.77
C LEU A 22 -1.26 26.42 6.75
N ARG A 23 -1.37 27.04 5.57
CA ARG A 23 -1.57 28.49 5.45
C ARG A 23 -2.90 28.93 6.05
N SER A 24 -3.95 28.14 5.88
CA SER A 24 -5.25 28.37 6.54
C SER A 24 -5.11 28.28 8.07
N ASP A 25 -4.43 27.26 8.58
CA ASP A 25 -4.17 27.12 10.02
C ASP A 25 -3.33 28.27 10.59
N LEU A 26 -2.39 28.82 9.81
CA LEU A 26 -1.60 29.97 10.21
C LEU A 26 -2.47 31.23 10.42
N GLN A 27 -3.55 31.37 9.64
CA GLN A 27 -4.47 32.52 9.74
C GLN A 27 -5.58 32.30 10.77
N LEU A 28 -6.16 31.10 10.82
CA LEU A 28 -7.42 30.82 11.50
C LEU A 28 -7.29 29.81 12.66
N GLY A 29 -6.14 29.13 12.77
CA GLY A 29 -5.92 28.08 13.76
C GLY A 29 -5.68 28.61 15.17
N THR A 30 -5.65 27.69 16.14
CA THR A 30 -5.24 28.03 17.51
C THR A 30 -3.78 28.48 17.56
N ARG A 31 -3.34 29.23 18.59
CA ARG A 31 -1.92 29.62 18.74
C ARG A 31 -0.94 28.46 18.61
N ARG A 32 -1.34 27.27 19.06
CA ARG A 32 -0.53 26.05 18.94
C ARG A 32 -0.46 25.56 17.50
N GLU A 33 -1.57 25.57 16.78
CA GLU A 33 -1.63 25.15 15.38
C GLU A 33 -0.89 26.14 14.48
N GLN A 34 -1.02 27.45 14.74
CA GLN A 34 -0.25 28.50 14.08
C GLN A 34 1.26 28.26 14.22
N ALA A 35 1.75 28.01 15.44
CA ALA A 35 3.17 27.73 15.68
C ALA A 35 3.66 26.45 14.99
N LEU A 36 2.84 25.40 14.95
CA LEU A 36 3.17 24.14 14.26
C LEU A 36 3.13 24.29 12.74
N ALA A 37 2.14 25.01 12.20
CA ALA A 37 2.03 25.33 10.78
C ALA A 37 3.24 26.15 10.32
N GLU A 38 3.59 27.20 11.06
CA GLU A 38 4.76 28.04 10.79
C GLU A 38 6.04 27.20 10.77
N GLY A 39 6.24 26.33 11.77
CA GLY A 39 7.40 25.45 11.83
C GLY A 39 7.51 24.50 10.63
N TRP A 40 6.40 23.89 10.21
CA TRP A 40 6.37 23.02 9.04
C TRP A 40 6.57 23.76 7.71
N LEU A 41 5.97 24.95 7.57
CA LEU A 41 6.16 25.79 6.39
C LEU A 41 7.60 26.31 6.29
N ALA A 42 8.22 26.66 7.41
CA ALA A 42 9.62 27.08 7.47
C ALA A 42 10.59 25.94 7.16
N LEU A 43 10.28 24.70 7.57
CA LEU A 43 11.08 23.52 7.23
C LEU A 43 11.04 23.22 5.72
N GLY A 44 9.95 23.59 5.06
CA GLY A 44 9.72 23.34 3.64
C GLY A 44 9.03 22.00 3.42
N ILE A 45 7.83 22.06 2.85
CA ILE A 45 7.07 20.89 2.43
C ILE A 45 7.28 20.71 0.93
N SER A 46 7.65 19.51 0.52
CA SER A 46 7.92 19.19 -0.88
C SER A 46 7.41 17.79 -1.23
N ARG A 47 7.50 17.45 -2.53
CA ARG A 47 7.36 16.08 -3.03
C ARG A 47 8.13 15.06 -2.20
N ALA A 48 9.36 15.37 -1.78
CA ALA A 48 10.20 14.45 -1.01
C ALA A 48 9.60 14.18 0.38
N THR A 49 9.06 15.22 1.03
CA THR A 49 8.36 15.12 2.31
C THR A 49 7.15 14.19 2.21
N LEU A 50 6.37 14.33 1.12
CA LEU A 50 5.11 13.60 0.92
C LEU A 50 5.28 12.18 0.36
N LYS A 51 6.39 11.87 -0.32
CA LYS A 51 6.60 10.57 -0.98
C LYS A 51 6.37 9.39 -0.02
N GLY A 52 7.04 9.38 1.13
CA GLY A 52 6.92 8.31 2.12
C GLY A 52 5.49 8.17 2.66
N PRO A 53 4.90 9.24 3.22
CA PRO A 53 3.51 9.25 3.70
C PRO A 53 2.48 8.77 2.67
N THR A 54 2.58 9.26 1.44
CA THR A 54 1.66 8.87 0.36
C THR A 54 1.82 7.39 0.01
N MET A 55 3.06 6.89 -0.14
CA MET A 55 3.30 5.47 -0.42
C MET A 55 2.77 4.57 0.71
N ALA A 56 3.01 4.95 1.97
CA ALA A 56 2.47 4.22 3.11
C ALA A 56 0.94 4.16 3.07
N ALA A 57 0.27 5.27 2.73
CA ALA A 57 -1.19 5.31 2.61
C ALA A 57 -1.72 4.42 1.48
N LEU A 58 -1.04 4.40 0.32
CA LEU A 58 -1.41 3.55 -0.82
C LEU A 58 -1.39 2.05 -0.45
N TYR A 59 -0.47 1.64 0.42
CA TYR A 59 -0.33 0.26 0.89
C TYR A 59 -1.06 -0.02 2.22
N GLY A 60 -2.08 0.76 2.57
CA GLY A 60 -2.91 0.49 3.76
C GLY A 60 -2.17 0.75 5.08
N GLY A 61 -1.20 1.66 5.07
CA GLY A 61 -0.44 2.09 6.25
C GLY A 61 -1.34 2.65 7.35
N SER A 62 -1.00 2.32 8.59
CA SER A 62 -1.78 2.78 9.75
C SER A 62 -1.48 4.24 10.10
N TRP A 63 -2.44 4.87 10.79
CA TRP A 63 -2.24 6.20 11.37
C TRP A 63 -0.98 6.32 12.24
N ILE A 64 -0.71 5.30 13.06
CA ILE A 64 0.46 5.28 13.94
C ILE A 64 1.73 5.23 13.09
N GLY A 65 1.77 4.36 12.09
CA GLY A 65 2.90 4.27 11.16
C GLY A 65 3.16 5.57 10.40
N LEU A 66 2.10 6.29 10.01
CA LEU A 66 2.23 7.60 9.39
C LEU A 66 2.86 8.64 10.34
N VAL A 67 2.43 8.66 11.60
CA VAL A 67 3.01 9.55 12.62
C VAL A 67 4.47 9.21 12.86
N ASP A 68 4.81 7.92 12.98
CA ASP A 68 6.18 7.48 13.21
C ASP A 68 7.09 7.86 12.03
N LEU A 69 6.62 7.67 10.80
CA LEU A 69 7.35 8.06 9.59
C LEU A 69 7.66 9.56 9.58
N LEU A 70 6.66 10.40 9.88
CA LEU A 70 6.83 11.85 9.94
C LEU A 70 7.75 12.28 11.09
N ALA A 71 7.70 11.60 12.23
CA ALA A 71 8.57 11.87 13.38
C ALA A 71 10.03 11.52 13.06
N ILE A 72 10.28 10.43 12.32
CA ILE A 72 11.60 10.06 11.83
C ILE A 72 12.11 11.12 10.84
N GLN A 73 11.29 11.54 9.87
CA GLN A 73 11.67 12.59 8.92
C GLN A 73 12.02 13.92 9.63
N LEU A 74 11.27 14.30 10.66
CA LEU A 74 11.59 15.47 11.49
C LEU A 74 12.91 15.31 12.23
N GLN A 75 13.18 14.13 12.79
CA GLN A 75 14.44 13.85 13.48
C GLN A 75 15.63 13.96 12.54
N GLU A 76 15.51 13.46 11.31
CA GLU A 76 16.56 13.53 10.30
C GLU A 76 16.84 14.97 9.86
N ALA A 77 15.77 15.76 9.65
CA ALA A 77 15.90 17.15 9.25
C ALA A 77 16.40 18.06 10.39
N CYS A 78 15.99 17.75 11.63
CA CYS A 78 16.30 18.50 12.83
C CYS A 78 16.68 17.52 13.97
N PRO A 79 17.93 17.07 14.08
CA PRO A 79 18.33 16.14 15.14
C PRO A 79 18.26 16.83 16.51
N LYS A 80 17.47 16.25 17.43
CA LYS A 80 17.23 16.79 18.79
C LYS A 80 17.48 15.74 19.87
N ARG A 81 17.61 16.22 21.12
CA ARG A 81 17.83 15.37 22.30
C ARG A 81 16.59 14.53 22.61
N ILE A 82 16.81 13.31 23.12
CA ILE A 82 15.74 12.36 23.49
C ILE A 82 14.70 12.98 24.44
N ALA A 83 15.14 13.81 25.41
CA ALA A 83 14.25 14.46 26.37
C ALA A 83 13.17 15.36 25.73
N GLN A 84 13.40 15.84 24.50
CA GLN A 84 12.51 16.72 23.77
C GLN A 84 11.67 15.99 22.70
N TRP A 85 11.92 14.70 22.46
CA TRP A 85 11.35 13.91 21.37
C TRP A 85 9.83 14.05 21.21
N GLN A 86 9.10 13.92 22.32
CA GLN A 86 7.63 13.99 22.31
C GLN A 86 7.11 15.35 21.85
N ARG A 87 7.74 16.44 22.33
CA ARG A 87 7.30 17.81 22.02
C ARG A 87 7.78 18.27 20.66
N GLU A 88 8.98 17.89 20.26
CA GLU A 88 9.64 18.43 19.06
C GLU A 88 9.51 17.54 17.82
N ASN A 89 9.23 16.23 17.96
CA ASN A 89 9.02 15.33 16.82
C ASN A 89 7.61 14.76 16.77
N VAL A 90 7.16 14.09 17.84
CA VAL A 90 5.87 13.37 17.83
C VAL A 90 4.68 14.31 17.73
N GLN A 91 4.67 15.42 18.47
CA GLN A 91 3.55 16.38 18.41
C GLN A 91 3.44 17.08 17.04
N PRO A 92 4.52 17.62 16.45
CA PRO A 92 4.46 18.17 15.09
C PRO A 92 4.12 17.12 14.03
N ALA A 93 4.62 15.88 14.17
CA ALA A 93 4.26 14.77 13.28
C ALA A 93 2.78 14.43 13.36
N ARG A 94 2.21 14.32 14.57
CA ARG A 94 0.77 14.11 14.77
C ARG A 94 -0.06 15.23 14.18
N TYR A 95 0.40 16.47 14.32
CA TYR A 95 -0.27 17.63 13.73
C TYR A 95 -0.36 17.50 12.21
N LEU A 96 0.76 17.25 11.53
CA LEU A 96 0.78 17.11 10.07
C LEU A 96 0.01 15.87 9.60
N ALA A 97 0.13 14.74 10.32
CA ALA A 97 -0.62 13.54 10.03
C ALA A 97 -2.13 13.79 10.00
N ARG A 98 -2.67 14.66 10.87
CA ARG A 98 -4.12 14.95 10.90
C ARG A 98 -4.58 15.56 9.58
N HIS A 99 -3.84 16.52 9.06
CA HIS A 99 -4.13 17.15 7.78
C HIS A 99 -3.99 16.17 6.62
N LEU A 100 -2.90 15.39 6.61
CA LEU A 100 -2.70 14.34 5.61
C LEU A 100 -3.83 13.31 5.60
N LYS A 101 -4.33 12.91 6.77
CA LYS A 101 -5.46 11.97 6.85
C LYS A 101 -6.70 12.54 6.17
N THR A 102 -6.98 13.82 6.32
CA THR A 102 -8.13 14.42 5.63
C THR A 102 -7.90 14.52 4.13
N ILE A 103 -6.69 14.94 3.70
CA ILE A 103 -6.34 15.00 2.27
C ILE A 103 -6.42 13.60 1.64
N PHE A 104 -5.83 12.58 2.27
CA PHE A 104 -5.85 11.21 1.74
C PHE A 104 -7.26 10.62 1.70
N ALA A 105 -8.13 10.93 2.66
CA ALA A 105 -9.52 10.50 2.63
C ALA A 105 -10.27 11.02 1.38
N GLU A 106 -9.89 12.20 0.89
CA GLU A 106 -10.46 12.82 -0.31
C GLU A 106 -9.77 12.29 -1.58
N GLU A 107 -8.45 12.46 -1.67
CA GLU A 107 -7.65 12.19 -2.88
C GLU A 107 -7.42 10.70 -3.13
N LEU A 108 -7.38 9.87 -2.09
CA LEU A 108 -7.12 8.42 -2.18
C LEU A 108 -8.37 7.59 -1.83
N ARG A 109 -9.56 8.15 -2.08
CA ARG A 109 -10.85 7.51 -1.74
C ARG A 109 -10.98 6.09 -2.29
N SER A 110 -10.64 5.88 -3.56
CA SER A 110 -10.73 4.57 -4.21
C SER A 110 -9.84 3.52 -3.55
N VAL A 111 -8.64 3.93 -3.12
CA VAL A 111 -7.69 3.06 -2.39
C VAL A 111 -8.24 2.68 -1.02
N HIS A 112 -8.82 3.65 -0.30
CA HIS A 112 -9.44 3.38 1.00
C HIS A 112 -10.67 2.46 0.88
N GLN A 113 -11.47 2.61 -0.18
CA GLN A 113 -12.58 1.71 -0.45
C GLN A 113 -12.07 0.29 -0.74
N LEU A 114 -11.01 0.15 -1.54
CA LEU A 114 -10.40 -1.15 -1.83
C LEU A 114 -9.84 -1.82 -0.57
N ASP A 115 -9.12 -1.07 0.27
CA ASP A 115 -8.59 -1.56 1.54
C ASP A 115 -9.71 -2.05 2.47
N ALA A 116 -10.79 -1.29 2.58
CA ALA A 116 -11.95 -1.66 3.40
C ALA A 116 -12.61 -2.95 2.89
N TRP A 117 -12.79 -3.08 1.57
CA TRP A 117 -13.35 -4.29 0.96
C TRP A 117 -12.44 -5.50 1.18
N LEU A 118 -11.13 -5.38 0.92
CA LEU A 118 -10.15 -6.44 1.15
C LEU A 118 -10.15 -6.93 2.60
N ARG A 119 -10.12 -6.00 3.57
CA ARG A 119 -10.15 -6.34 5.01
C ARG A 119 -11.44 -7.05 5.40
N SER A 120 -12.58 -6.64 4.85
CA SER A 120 -13.87 -7.29 5.11
C SER A 120 -13.91 -8.70 4.54
N THR A 121 -13.44 -8.89 3.31
CA THR A 121 -13.32 -10.21 2.67
C THR A 121 -12.41 -11.14 3.47
N SER A 122 -11.22 -10.65 3.85
CA SER A 122 -10.26 -11.37 4.70
C SER A 122 -10.87 -11.82 6.03
N GLN A 123 -11.60 -10.93 6.72
CA GLN A 123 -12.28 -11.29 7.97
C GLN A 123 -13.36 -12.35 7.78
N GLN A 124 -14.09 -12.35 6.66
CA GLN A 124 -15.10 -13.37 6.39
C GLN A 124 -14.47 -14.73 6.13
N VAL A 125 -13.43 -14.78 5.27
CA VAL A 125 -12.78 -16.03 4.85
C VAL A 125 -11.97 -16.66 5.99
N LEU A 126 -11.16 -15.87 6.69
CA LEU A 126 -10.27 -16.40 7.74
C LEU A 126 -11.05 -16.88 8.98
N ARG A 127 -12.24 -16.30 9.26
CA ARG A 127 -13.14 -16.81 10.32
C ARG A 127 -13.65 -18.23 10.06
N LEU A 128 -13.62 -18.69 8.81
CA LEU A 128 -13.95 -20.07 8.43
C LEU A 128 -12.74 -21.01 8.49
N GLY A 129 -11.57 -20.53 8.94
CA GLY A 129 -10.32 -21.28 8.90
C GLY A 129 -9.81 -21.53 7.48
N LYS A 130 -10.21 -20.69 6.51
CA LYS A 130 -9.82 -20.78 5.10
C LYS A 130 -8.87 -19.65 4.73
N HIS A 131 -8.08 -19.86 3.69
CA HIS A 131 -7.17 -18.85 3.16
C HIS A 131 -7.85 -18.06 2.04
N LEU A 132 -7.38 -16.83 1.83
CA LEU A 132 -7.69 -16.07 0.64
C LEU A 132 -6.89 -16.67 -0.52
N GLU A 133 -7.56 -17.27 -1.49
CA GLU A 133 -6.92 -17.90 -2.64
C GLU A 133 -7.48 -17.33 -3.95
N TRP A 134 -6.58 -16.91 -4.84
CA TRP A 134 -6.93 -16.45 -6.19
C TRP A 134 -5.74 -16.60 -7.14
N THR A 135 -6.00 -16.51 -8.43
CA THR A 135 -5.01 -16.63 -9.49
C THR A 135 -4.72 -15.25 -10.09
N THR A 136 -3.43 -14.91 -10.19
CA THR A 136 -3.02 -13.69 -10.89
C THR A 136 -3.28 -13.80 -12.40
N PRO A 137 -3.34 -12.68 -13.13
CA PRO A 137 -3.50 -12.71 -14.59
C PRO A 137 -2.44 -13.52 -15.35
N ALA A 138 -1.23 -13.67 -14.80
CA ALA A 138 -0.15 -14.49 -15.34
C ALA A 138 -0.22 -15.98 -14.93
N GLY A 139 -1.24 -16.39 -14.17
CA GLY A 139 -1.48 -17.79 -13.81
C GLY A 139 -0.85 -18.25 -12.49
N MET A 140 -0.22 -17.36 -11.72
CA MET A 140 0.31 -17.71 -10.40
C MET A 140 -0.81 -17.73 -9.35
N LEU A 141 -0.93 -18.85 -8.63
CA LEU A 141 -1.82 -18.97 -7.47
C LEU A 141 -1.24 -18.17 -6.29
N VAL A 142 -2.06 -17.30 -5.70
CA VAL A 142 -1.76 -16.55 -4.49
C VAL A 142 -2.61 -17.09 -3.36
N ARG A 143 -1.98 -17.35 -2.21
CA ARG A 143 -2.63 -17.78 -0.98
C ARG A 143 -2.20 -16.89 0.17
N LEU A 144 -3.16 -16.19 0.80
CA LEU A 144 -2.93 -15.35 1.96
C LEU A 144 -3.74 -15.82 3.17
N GLY A 145 -3.08 -15.84 4.33
CA GLY A 145 -3.66 -16.20 5.61
C GLY A 145 -2.54 -16.47 6.60
N GLN A 146 -2.23 -15.49 7.44
CA GLN A 146 -1.19 -15.63 8.46
C GLN A 146 -1.75 -16.38 9.65
N ALA A 147 -1.15 -17.53 9.99
CA ALA A 147 -1.40 -18.25 11.22
C ALA A 147 -0.64 -17.62 12.39
N HIS A 148 -1.20 -17.73 13.59
CA HIS A 148 -0.44 -17.53 14.81
C HIS A 148 0.52 -18.70 15.04
N ASP A 149 1.63 -18.45 15.73
CA ASP A 149 2.47 -19.54 16.23
C ASP A 149 1.63 -20.41 17.17
N ALA A 150 1.64 -21.72 16.98
CA ALA A 150 1.04 -22.63 17.94
C ALA A 150 1.83 -22.54 19.26
N HIS A 151 1.12 -22.32 20.36
CA HIS A 151 1.72 -22.22 21.68
C HIS A 151 1.23 -23.36 22.58
N SER A 152 2.17 -24.12 23.11
CA SER A 152 1.92 -25.19 24.07
C SER A 152 2.31 -24.72 25.47
N PRO A 153 1.42 -24.81 26.48
CA PRO A 153 1.78 -24.49 27.84
C PRO A 153 2.74 -25.54 28.40
N VAL A 154 3.98 -25.13 28.67
CA VAL A 154 4.97 -25.97 29.35
C VAL A 154 5.04 -25.57 30.82
N VAL A 155 4.80 -26.56 31.67
CA VAL A 155 4.96 -26.43 33.12
C VAL A 155 6.30 -27.07 33.50
N SER A 156 7.22 -26.26 34.02
CA SER A 156 8.48 -26.74 34.55
C SER A 156 8.56 -26.49 36.05
N LEU A 157 8.98 -27.48 36.82
CA LEU A 157 9.41 -27.27 38.20
C LEU A 157 10.90 -26.93 38.19
N THR A 158 11.24 -25.69 38.52
CA THR A 158 12.64 -25.23 38.56
C THR A 158 12.94 -24.73 39.97
N ALA A 159 13.90 -25.37 40.65
CA ALA A 159 14.25 -25.08 42.05
C ALA A 159 13.03 -25.06 43.00
N GLY A 160 12.16 -26.07 42.91
CA GLY A 160 10.96 -26.19 43.74
C GLY A 160 9.83 -25.21 43.41
N THR A 161 10.02 -24.30 42.45
CA THR A 161 9.01 -23.34 42.01
C THR A 161 8.39 -23.79 40.69
N ARG A 162 7.06 -23.88 40.65
CA ARG A 162 6.31 -24.15 39.41
C ARG A 162 6.34 -22.91 38.52
N ARG A 163 6.94 -23.03 37.34
CA ARG A 163 6.97 -21.96 36.32
C ARG A 163 6.16 -22.38 35.12
N TRP A 164 5.37 -21.44 34.62
CA TRP A 164 4.56 -21.58 33.41
C TRP A 164 5.25 -20.81 32.29
N ARG A 165 5.45 -21.46 31.14
CA ARG A 165 5.92 -20.80 29.92
C ARG A 165 5.09 -21.28 28.74
N GLN A 166 4.74 -20.35 27.86
CA GLN A 166 4.26 -20.69 26.53
C GLN A 166 5.49 -20.98 25.67
N VAL A 167 5.57 -22.17 25.10
CA VAL A 167 6.62 -22.54 24.14
C VAL A 167 5.96 -22.61 22.78
N SER A 168 6.53 -21.93 21.78
CA SER A 168 6.07 -22.06 20.40
C SER A 168 6.46 -23.44 19.89
N ASP A 169 5.48 -24.26 19.56
CA ASP A 169 5.75 -25.51 18.86
C ASP A 169 5.69 -25.20 17.36
N ARG A 170 6.86 -24.92 16.76
CA ARG A 170 6.95 -24.51 15.34
C ARG A 170 6.52 -25.59 14.36
N ALA A 171 6.15 -26.77 14.84
CA ALA A 171 5.71 -27.90 14.04
C ALA A 171 4.22 -27.81 13.63
N GLU A 172 3.39 -27.05 14.35
CA GLU A 172 1.96 -26.90 14.06
C GLU A 172 1.60 -25.45 13.73
N GLU A 173 0.81 -25.24 12.68
CA GLU A 173 0.23 -23.93 12.37
C GLU A 173 -0.94 -23.66 13.33
N GLY A 174 -0.90 -22.51 14.02
CA GLY A 174 -2.00 -22.06 14.87
C GLY A 174 -3.17 -21.50 14.07
N GLU A 175 -4.10 -20.86 14.77
CA GLU A 175 -5.29 -20.29 14.14
C GLU A 175 -4.96 -19.13 13.19
N LEU A 176 -5.69 -19.08 12.07
CA LEU A 176 -5.57 -17.99 11.11
C LEU A 176 -6.02 -16.66 11.70
N SER A 177 -5.19 -15.64 11.51
CA SER A 177 -5.39 -14.31 12.07
C SER A 177 -5.75 -13.30 11.00
N ALA A 178 -7.01 -12.83 11.02
CA ALA A 178 -7.42 -11.72 10.18
C ALA A 178 -6.64 -10.45 10.52
N ARG A 179 -6.30 -10.22 11.79
CA ARG A 179 -5.53 -9.05 12.21
C ARG A 179 -4.12 -9.06 11.61
N ALA A 180 -3.41 -10.19 11.70
CA ALA A 180 -2.06 -10.30 11.17
C ALA A 180 -2.08 -10.22 9.63
N THR A 181 -2.97 -10.99 8.98
CA THR A 181 -3.12 -10.99 7.53
C THR A 181 -3.45 -9.60 6.98
N ASN A 182 -4.36 -8.88 7.63
CA ASN A 182 -4.76 -7.53 7.21
C ASN A 182 -3.66 -6.48 7.33
N ALA A 183 -2.56 -6.74 8.03
CA ALA A 183 -1.43 -5.81 8.11
C ALA A 183 -0.63 -5.77 6.79
N SER A 184 -0.64 -6.86 6.02
CA SER A 184 0.09 -6.99 4.75
C SER A 184 -0.81 -7.24 3.54
N LEU A 185 -2.12 -7.33 3.74
CA LEU A 185 -3.08 -7.72 2.69
C LEU A 185 -3.05 -6.79 1.46
N MET A 186 -3.22 -5.47 1.66
CA MET A 186 -3.19 -4.51 0.55
C MET A 186 -1.88 -4.58 -0.25
N PRO A 187 -0.68 -4.47 0.37
CA PRO A 187 0.57 -4.57 -0.38
C PRO A 187 0.74 -5.92 -1.07
N ASN A 188 0.37 -7.04 -0.44
CA ASN A 188 0.48 -8.35 -1.07
C ASN A 188 -0.44 -8.49 -2.30
N VAL A 189 -1.65 -7.94 -2.25
CA VAL A 189 -2.57 -7.93 -3.40
C VAL A 189 -1.99 -7.09 -4.54
N VAL A 190 -1.54 -5.86 -4.25
CA VAL A 190 -0.94 -4.98 -5.27
C VAL A 190 0.31 -5.61 -5.88
N HIS A 191 1.22 -6.13 -5.06
CA HIS A 191 2.43 -6.80 -5.54
C HIS A 191 2.14 -8.06 -6.36
N ALA A 192 1.05 -8.78 -6.08
CA ALA A 192 0.65 -9.92 -6.91
C ALA A 192 0.25 -9.48 -8.32
N PHE A 193 -0.45 -8.34 -8.45
CA PHE A 193 -0.77 -7.76 -9.76
C PHE A 193 0.45 -7.16 -10.46
N ASP A 194 1.30 -6.43 -9.74
CA ASP A 194 2.53 -5.85 -10.30
C ASP A 194 3.49 -6.97 -10.77
N GLY A 195 3.64 -8.02 -9.97
CA GLY A 195 4.43 -9.21 -10.32
C GLY A 195 3.87 -9.93 -11.55
N SER A 196 2.55 -10.06 -11.65
CA SER A 196 1.89 -10.61 -12.82
C SER A 196 2.13 -9.77 -14.07
N PHE A 197 2.07 -8.45 -13.97
CA PHE A 197 2.36 -7.53 -15.07
C PHE A 197 3.82 -7.68 -15.52
N CYS A 198 4.76 -7.70 -14.58
CA CYS A 198 6.17 -7.91 -14.84
C CYS A 198 6.43 -9.25 -15.55
N GLN A 199 5.82 -10.34 -15.09
CA GLN A 199 5.94 -11.66 -15.72
C GLN A 199 5.44 -11.66 -17.17
N GLN A 200 4.32 -11.00 -17.46
CA GLN A 200 3.81 -10.87 -18.83
C GLN A 200 4.78 -10.12 -19.74
N MET A 201 5.37 -9.03 -19.24
CA MET A 201 6.39 -8.28 -19.98
C MET A 201 7.66 -9.10 -20.24
N VAL A 202 8.12 -9.88 -19.25
CA VAL A 202 9.26 -10.79 -19.41
C VAL A 202 8.98 -11.86 -20.46
N ASN A 203 7.81 -12.50 -20.42
CA ASN A 203 7.43 -13.52 -21.39
C ASN A 203 7.37 -12.94 -22.81
N MET A 204 6.76 -11.77 -22.98
CA MET A 204 6.68 -11.09 -24.27
C MET A 204 8.06 -10.72 -24.82
N ALA A 205 8.97 -10.24 -23.96
CA ALA A 205 10.34 -9.93 -24.34
C ALA A 205 11.10 -11.20 -24.76
N ALA A 206 10.93 -12.31 -24.02
CA ALA A 206 11.56 -13.59 -24.33
C ALA A 206 11.10 -14.16 -25.68
N GLU A 207 9.79 -14.15 -25.96
CA GLU A 207 9.22 -14.58 -27.24
C GLU A 207 9.81 -13.80 -28.44
N ARG A 208 10.04 -12.49 -28.25
CA ARG A 208 10.60 -11.61 -29.28
C ARG A 208 12.13 -11.52 -29.23
N ARG A 209 12.79 -12.25 -28.33
CA ARG A 209 14.23 -12.22 -28.08
C ARG A 209 14.78 -10.81 -27.82
N VAL A 210 13.99 -9.98 -27.16
CA VAL A 210 14.39 -8.65 -26.70
C VAL A 210 15.06 -8.77 -25.34
N PRO A 211 16.31 -8.30 -25.16
CA PRO A 211 16.93 -8.25 -23.84
C PRO A 211 16.13 -7.33 -22.92
N LEU A 212 15.69 -7.83 -21.77
CA LEU A 212 14.93 -7.06 -20.79
C LEU A 212 15.62 -7.15 -19.42
N LEU A 213 15.82 -5.99 -18.80
CA LEU A 213 16.15 -5.84 -17.39
C LEU A 213 14.93 -5.26 -16.69
N THR A 214 14.57 -5.81 -15.53
CA THR A 214 13.47 -5.27 -14.73
C THR A 214 13.81 -5.30 -13.25
N ASN A 215 13.29 -4.32 -12.52
CA ASN A 215 13.31 -4.25 -11.07
C ASN A 215 11.91 -3.85 -10.61
N HIS A 216 11.07 -4.86 -10.34
CA HIS A 216 9.66 -4.69 -10.01
C HIS A 216 8.87 -3.90 -11.07
N ASP A 217 8.60 -2.62 -10.80
CA ASP A 217 7.85 -1.68 -11.63
C ASP A 217 8.72 -0.93 -12.65
N CYS A 218 10.03 -1.13 -12.62
CA CYS A 218 10.98 -0.52 -13.53
C CYS A 218 11.38 -1.51 -14.63
N PHE A 219 11.42 -1.04 -15.89
CA PHE A 219 11.75 -1.86 -17.06
C PHE A 219 12.78 -1.13 -17.93
N ALA A 220 13.79 -1.86 -18.40
CA ALA A 220 14.85 -1.34 -19.24
C ALA A 220 15.26 -2.36 -20.31
N THR A 221 15.69 -1.86 -21.45
CA THR A 221 16.22 -2.66 -22.56
C THR A 221 17.36 -1.88 -23.24
N ILE A 222 17.98 -2.47 -24.25
CA ILE A 222 18.97 -1.77 -25.07
C ILE A 222 18.30 -0.64 -25.88
N PRO A 223 19.02 0.45 -26.21
CA PRO A 223 18.43 1.60 -26.90
C PRO A 223 17.66 1.26 -28.18
N ALA A 224 18.12 0.26 -28.94
CA ALA A 224 17.46 -0.21 -30.16
C ALA A 224 16.04 -0.77 -29.96
N HIS A 225 15.67 -1.14 -28.73
CA HIS A 225 14.35 -1.68 -28.40
C HIS A 225 13.56 -0.79 -27.43
N ALA A 226 14.06 0.41 -27.09
CA ALA A 226 13.39 1.30 -26.13
C ALA A 226 11.96 1.67 -26.57
N ASP A 227 11.76 1.99 -27.85
CA ASP A 227 10.43 2.30 -28.41
C ASP A 227 9.49 1.09 -28.44
N TRP A 228 10.05 -0.12 -28.58
CA TRP A 228 9.27 -1.34 -28.48
C TRP A 228 8.81 -1.54 -27.04
N LEU A 229 9.73 -1.43 -26.07
CA LEU A 229 9.44 -1.63 -24.66
C LEU A 229 8.38 -0.63 -24.19
N HIS A 230 8.58 0.66 -24.46
CA HIS A 230 7.68 1.72 -24.03
C HIS A 230 6.25 1.52 -24.56
N ARG A 231 6.09 1.24 -25.86
CA ARG A 231 4.77 0.95 -26.45
C ARG A 231 4.11 -0.28 -25.84
N ASN A 232 4.86 -1.37 -25.67
CA ASN A 232 4.28 -2.61 -25.15
C ASN A 232 3.91 -2.48 -23.66
N LEU A 233 4.64 -1.69 -22.86
CA LEU A 233 4.23 -1.39 -21.48
C LEU A 233 2.88 -0.68 -21.43
N LEU A 234 2.67 0.33 -22.29
CA LEU A 234 1.40 1.05 -22.38
C LEU A 234 0.25 0.15 -22.85
N GLU A 235 0.49 -0.68 -23.87
CA GLU A 235 -0.48 -1.65 -24.36
C GLU A 235 -0.81 -2.72 -23.31
N GLN A 236 0.17 -3.21 -22.54
CA GLN A 236 -0.09 -4.18 -21.48
C GLN A 236 -0.91 -3.56 -20.34
N VAL A 237 -0.68 -2.30 -20.00
CA VAL A 237 -1.52 -1.58 -19.02
C VAL A 237 -2.96 -1.53 -19.52
N GLN A 238 -3.20 -1.26 -20.80
CA GLN A 238 -4.56 -1.36 -21.37
C GLN A 238 -5.18 -2.76 -21.20
N VAL A 239 -4.42 -3.81 -21.51
CA VAL A 239 -4.92 -5.20 -21.43
C VAL A 239 -5.34 -5.55 -20.00
N VAL A 240 -4.52 -5.20 -19.01
CA VAL A 240 -4.82 -5.44 -17.59
C VAL A 240 -6.09 -4.70 -17.17
N PHE A 241 -6.21 -3.41 -17.49
CA PHE A 241 -7.36 -2.61 -17.06
C PHE A 241 -8.68 -2.93 -17.79
N ARG A 242 -8.66 -3.72 -18.88
CA ARG A 242 -9.88 -4.20 -19.57
C ARG A 242 -10.63 -5.28 -18.79
N THR A 243 -9.95 -5.97 -17.88
CA THR A 243 -10.55 -7.07 -17.12
C THR A 243 -10.92 -6.60 -15.72
N ASP A 244 -12.12 -6.93 -15.25
CA ASP A 244 -12.48 -6.75 -13.85
C ASP A 244 -11.78 -7.81 -12.98
N HIS A 245 -10.54 -7.52 -12.64
CA HIS A 245 -9.71 -8.41 -11.82
C HIS A 245 -10.24 -8.57 -10.39
N LEU A 246 -10.92 -7.55 -9.85
CA LEU A 246 -11.46 -7.64 -8.50
C LEU A 246 -12.68 -8.55 -8.44
N ALA A 247 -13.55 -8.53 -9.46
CA ALA A 247 -14.68 -9.44 -9.55
C ALA A 247 -14.21 -10.90 -9.73
N ARG A 248 -13.21 -11.14 -10.58
CA ARG A 248 -12.63 -12.49 -10.76
C ARG A 248 -12.00 -12.98 -9.46
N MET A 249 -11.18 -12.15 -8.81
CA MET A 249 -10.58 -12.44 -7.51
C MET A 249 -11.65 -12.75 -6.45
N ALA A 250 -12.74 -11.98 -6.39
CA ALA A 250 -13.84 -12.22 -5.46
C ALA A 250 -14.52 -13.58 -5.71
N ALA A 251 -14.76 -13.94 -6.97
CA ALA A 251 -15.37 -15.21 -7.33
C ALA A 251 -14.46 -16.40 -6.96
N GLU A 252 -13.16 -16.31 -7.22
CA GLU A 252 -12.19 -17.35 -6.88
C GLU A 252 -12.06 -17.52 -5.36
N ILE A 253 -11.93 -16.42 -4.61
CA ILE A 253 -11.86 -16.46 -3.14
C ILE A 253 -13.14 -17.08 -2.56
N ALA A 254 -14.32 -16.68 -3.06
CA ALA A 254 -15.58 -17.25 -2.61
C ALA A 254 -15.65 -18.75 -2.87
N GLY A 255 -15.27 -19.19 -4.07
CA GLY A 255 -15.23 -20.60 -4.44
C GLY A 255 -14.27 -21.41 -3.58
N ALA A 256 -13.04 -20.95 -3.38
CA ALA A 256 -12.04 -21.61 -2.55
C ALA A 256 -12.43 -21.70 -1.07
N ALA A 257 -13.14 -20.67 -0.57
CA ALA A 257 -13.64 -20.65 0.80
C ALA A 257 -14.96 -21.42 1.00
N GLY A 258 -15.62 -21.87 -0.08
CA GLY A 258 -16.94 -22.51 -0.02
C GLY A 258 -18.08 -21.54 0.33
N LEU A 259 -17.91 -20.25 0.02
CA LEU A 259 -18.91 -19.21 0.23
C LEU A 259 -19.85 -19.11 -0.97
N PRO A 260 -21.14 -18.80 -0.78
CA PRO A 260 -22.08 -18.58 -1.88
C PRO A 260 -21.73 -17.33 -2.71
N GLY A 261 -20.94 -16.43 -2.14
CA GLY A 261 -20.47 -15.20 -2.76
C GLY A 261 -19.84 -14.28 -1.72
N LEU A 262 -19.15 -13.25 -2.20
CA LEU A 262 -18.65 -12.15 -1.38
C LEU A 262 -19.40 -10.87 -1.71
N SER A 263 -19.32 -9.89 -0.82
CA SER A 263 -19.77 -8.54 -1.15
C SER A 263 -19.08 -8.07 -2.44
N PRO A 264 -19.81 -7.41 -3.35
CA PRO A 264 -19.23 -6.95 -4.60
C PRO A 264 -18.03 -6.04 -4.32
N PRO A 265 -16.99 -6.10 -5.18
CA PRO A 265 -15.86 -5.20 -5.08
C PRO A 265 -16.31 -3.75 -5.28
N VAL A 266 -15.40 -2.84 -4.95
CA VAL A 266 -15.63 -1.39 -5.05
C VAL A 266 -16.14 -0.96 -6.42
N THR A 267 -17.11 -0.06 -6.45
CA THR A 267 -17.68 0.47 -7.70
C THR A 267 -16.61 1.16 -8.53
N ALA A 268 -16.54 0.81 -9.81
CA ALA A 268 -15.69 1.53 -10.77
C ALA A 268 -16.02 3.02 -10.77
N GLY A 269 -14.98 3.86 -10.77
CA GLY A 269 -15.13 5.31 -10.89
C GLY A 269 -15.50 5.76 -12.29
N THR A 270 -15.27 7.02 -12.60
CA THR A 270 -15.54 7.62 -13.93
C THR A 270 -14.41 7.43 -14.94
N LEU A 271 -13.32 6.73 -14.57
CA LEU A 271 -12.21 6.45 -15.47
C LEU A 271 -12.67 5.47 -16.56
N ASP A 272 -12.51 5.88 -17.82
CA ASP A 272 -12.74 5.00 -18.97
C ASP A 272 -11.56 4.03 -19.15
N PRO A 273 -11.76 2.71 -18.97
CA PRO A 273 -10.69 1.71 -19.17
C PRO A 273 -10.11 1.71 -20.59
N GLY A 274 -10.89 2.13 -21.59
CA GLY A 274 -10.44 2.20 -22.98
C GLY A 274 -9.34 3.25 -23.23
N ARG A 275 -9.25 4.25 -22.34
CA ARG A 275 -8.30 5.35 -22.43
C ARG A 275 -7.01 5.15 -21.63
N VAL A 276 -6.99 4.12 -20.78
CA VAL A 276 -5.82 3.77 -19.99
C VAL A 276 -4.64 3.49 -20.95
N GLY A 277 -3.41 3.84 -20.59
CA GLY A 277 -2.23 3.66 -21.46
C GLY A 277 -2.11 4.66 -22.63
N GLU A 278 -3.04 5.61 -22.80
CA GLU A 278 -2.89 6.70 -23.78
C GLU A 278 -1.71 7.63 -23.45
N ASN A 279 -1.35 7.75 -22.17
CA ASN A 279 -0.37 8.73 -21.71
C ASN A 279 1.07 8.23 -21.87
N PRO A 280 1.90 8.87 -22.72
CA PRO A 280 3.28 8.44 -22.94
C PRO A 280 4.16 8.60 -21.70
N GLU A 281 3.76 9.41 -20.74
CA GLU A 281 4.51 9.68 -19.51
C GLU A 281 4.23 8.65 -18.39
N HIS A 282 3.42 7.61 -18.63
CA HIS A 282 3.11 6.59 -17.61
C HIS A 282 4.35 5.83 -17.14
N PHE A 283 5.27 5.52 -18.06
CA PHE A 283 6.50 4.76 -17.81
C PHE A 283 7.77 5.57 -18.11
N ARG A 284 7.74 6.89 -17.92
CA ARG A 284 8.89 7.81 -18.13
C ARG A 284 9.39 8.48 -16.84
#